data_AF-A0A534WKU3-F1
#
_entry.id   AF-A0A534WKU3-F1
#
_cell.length_a   1.000
_cell.length_b   1.000
_cell.length_c   1.000
_cell.angle_alpha   90.00
_cell.angle_beta   90.00
_cell.angle_gamma   90.00
#
_symmetry.space_group_name_H-M   'P 1'
#
loop_
_entity.id
_entity.type
_entity.pdbx_description
1 polymer ?
#
loop_
_entity_poly.entity_id
_entity_poly.type
_entity_poly.pdbx_seq_one_letter_code
_entity_poly.pdbx_strand_id
1 'polypeptide(L)'
;TVGIIGAGKIGAAIARHLTKSGYDVIVSNRRGPESLRPLVAEFGPKAKAGTVEQAAAASVVFLTVTWSQLPGVLSKLPAWEGRIAIDATNPYVADGSGFRLLDLGRRTSSEVVAEMVPGAKLVKAFNTLFHAILA
;
A
#
# COMPACT_ATOMS: atom_id res chain seq x y z
N THR A 1 5.76 -8.55 11.27
CA THR A 1 6.25 -7.63 10.23
C THR A 1 5.10 -7.18 9.36
N VAL A 2 5.04 -5.90 9.04
CA VAL A 2 4.03 -5.28 8.16
C VAL A 2 4.68 -4.90 6.83
N GLY A 3 4.04 -5.26 5.72
CA GLY A 3 4.48 -4.89 4.38
C GLY A 3 3.80 -3.62 3.89
N ILE A 4 4.54 -2.72 3.27
CA ILE A 4 4.01 -1.52 2.61
C ILE A 4 4.34 -1.59 1.13
N ILE A 5 3.31 -1.73 0.29
CA ILE A 5 3.41 -1.66 -1.17
C ILE A 5 3.07 -0.24 -1.59
N GLY A 6 4.12 0.51 -1.96
CA GLY A 6 4.04 1.93 -2.30
C GLY A 6 4.73 2.80 -1.26
N ALA A 7 5.73 3.57 -1.68
CA ALA A 7 6.48 4.48 -0.81
C ALA A 7 6.14 5.96 -1.06
N GLY A 8 4.89 6.22 -1.47
CA GLY A 8 4.37 7.58 -1.59
C GLY A 8 4.09 8.21 -0.22
N LYS A 9 3.51 9.41 -0.21
CA LYS A 9 3.21 10.16 1.02
C LYS A 9 2.42 9.34 2.06
N ILE A 10 1.39 8.61 1.61
CA ILE A 10 0.57 7.76 2.50
C ILE A 10 1.37 6.56 3.04
N GLY A 11 2.04 5.80 2.17
CA GLY A 11 2.86 4.66 2.59
C GLY A 11 3.98 5.04 3.56
N ALA A 12 4.62 6.18 3.33
CA ALA A 12 5.63 6.73 4.24
C ALA A 12 5.06 7.13 5.61
N ALA A 13 3.89 7.79 5.64
CA ALA A 13 3.23 8.17 6.90
C ALA A 13 2.81 6.93 7.71
N ILE A 14 2.23 5.92 7.05
CA ILE A 14 1.86 4.64 7.68
C ILE A 14 3.10 3.93 8.22
N ALA A 15 4.17 3.83 7.43
CA ALA A 15 5.43 3.22 7.87
C ALA A 15 5.98 3.91 9.12
N ARG A 16 5.99 5.25 9.15
CA ARG A 16 6.44 6.04 10.31
C ARG A 16 5.61 5.76 11.57
N HIS A 17 4.29 5.71 11.46
CA HIS A 17 3.43 5.42 12.61
C HIS A 17 3.62 4.00 13.14
N LEU A 18 3.75 3.03 12.23
CA LEU A 18 3.97 1.63 12.58
C LEU A 18 5.33 1.45 13.29
N THR A 19 6.40 2.03 12.78
CA THR A 19 7.72 1.91 13.43
C THR A 19 7.77 2.63 14.77
N LYS A 20 7.15 3.82 14.90
CA LYS A 20 6.98 4.51 16.20
C LYS A 20 6.19 3.68 17.20
N SER A 21 5.26 2.86 16.72
CA SER A 21 4.47 1.94 17.54
C SER A 21 5.17 0.59 17.80
N GLY A 22 6.43 0.44 17.37
CA GLY A 22 7.26 -0.73 17.64
C GLY A 22 7.18 -1.87 16.62
N TYR A 23 6.42 -1.72 15.53
CA TYR A 23 6.29 -2.75 14.50
C TYR A 23 7.46 -2.75 13.51
N ASP A 24 7.94 -3.93 13.15
CA ASP A 24 8.87 -4.11 12.03
C ASP A 24 8.14 -3.93 10.68
N VAL A 25 8.67 -3.05 9.81
CA VAL A 25 8.05 -2.65 8.54
C VAL A 25 8.99 -2.91 7.36
N ILE A 26 8.45 -3.47 6.28
CA ILE A 26 9.13 -3.56 4.98
C ILE A 26 8.47 -2.58 4.02
N VAL A 27 9.23 -1.56 3.59
CA VAL A 27 8.76 -0.59 2.59
C VAL A 27 9.24 -0.99 1.21
N SER A 28 8.35 -0.97 0.23
CA SER A 28 8.65 -1.34 -1.16
C SER A 28 8.12 -0.31 -2.16
N ASN A 29 8.77 -0.25 -3.32
CA ASN A 29 8.30 0.51 -4.48
C ASN A 29 8.78 -0.15 -5.78
N ARG A 30 8.34 0.37 -6.93
CA ARG A 30 8.71 -0.16 -8.26
C ARG A 30 10.18 0.08 -8.68
N ARG A 31 10.91 0.94 -7.98
CA ARG A 31 12.31 1.31 -8.29
C ARG A 31 13.32 0.46 -7.51
N GLY A 32 12.84 -0.44 -6.67
CA GLY A 32 13.66 -1.36 -5.88
C GLY A 32 14.15 -0.77 -4.54
N PRO A 33 14.69 -1.64 -3.65
CA PRO A 33 15.05 -1.30 -2.27
C PRO A 33 16.06 -0.15 -2.17
N GLU A 34 17.01 -0.11 -3.10
CA GLU A 34 18.08 0.90 -3.15
C GLU A 34 17.53 2.33 -3.17
N SER A 35 16.45 2.56 -3.93
CA SER A 35 15.79 3.86 -4.03
C SER A 35 15.10 4.33 -2.75
N LEU A 36 14.96 3.44 -1.76
CA LEU A 36 14.25 3.68 -0.50
C LEU A 36 15.19 3.88 0.68
N ARG A 37 16.50 3.67 0.52
CA ARG A 37 17.48 3.79 1.61
C ARG A 37 17.35 5.12 2.40
N PRO A 38 17.25 6.30 1.75
CA PRO A 38 17.09 7.55 2.49
C PRO A 38 15.79 7.59 3.29
N LEU A 39 14.69 7.14 2.70
CA LEU A 39 13.36 7.16 3.32
C LEU A 39 13.29 6.24 4.54
N VAL A 40 13.80 5.00 4.44
CA VAL A 40 13.73 4.06 5.57
C VAL A 40 14.65 4.46 6.71
N ALA A 41 15.75 5.17 6.44
CA ALA A 41 16.63 5.72 7.47
C ALA A 41 15.90 6.72 8.39
N GLU A 42 14.92 7.47 7.86
CA GLU A 42 14.08 8.38 8.65
C GLU A 42 13.18 7.66 9.66
N PHE A 43 12.88 6.38 9.44
CA PHE A 43 11.94 5.61 10.26
C PHE A 43 12.62 4.80 11.37
N GLY A 44 13.96 4.80 11.40
CA GLY A 44 14.76 4.09 12.39
C GLY A 44 14.89 2.58 12.13
N PRO A 45 15.45 1.82 13.10
CA PRO A 45 15.90 0.43 12.89
C PRO A 45 14.77 -0.57 12.62
N LYS A 46 13.52 -0.19 12.87
CA LYS A 46 12.32 -1.00 12.64
C LYS A 46 11.83 -0.95 11.19
N ALA A 47 12.36 -0.07 10.35
CA ALA A 47 12.07 -0.05 8.91
C ALA A 47 13.22 -0.65 8.11
N LYS A 48 12.87 -1.43 7.09
CA LYS A 48 13.80 -1.82 6.03
C LYS A 48 13.20 -1.63 4.66
N ALA A 49 14.06 -1.33 3.68
CA ALA A 49 13.68 -1.34 2.28
C ALA A 49 13.65 -2.79 1.77
N GLY A 50 12.64 -3.14 0.99
CA GLY A 50 12.51 -4.46 0.38
C GLY A 50 11.86 -4.41 -0.99
N THR A 51 11.85 -5.54 -1.68
CA THR A 51 11.13 -5.70 -2.95
C THR A 51 9.62 -5.73 -2.70
N VAL A 52 8.82 -5.59 -3.77
CA VAL A 52 7.36 -5.67 -3.66
C VAL A 52 6.94 -7.05 -3.16
N GLU A 53 7.61 -8.10 -3.62
CA GLU A 53 7.39 -9.50 -3.22
C GLU A 53 7.71 -9.71 -1.74
N GLN A 54 8.81 -9.14 -1.25
CA GLN A 54 9.18 -9.20 0.16
C GLN A 54 8.17 -8.48 1.07
N ALA A 55 7.63 -7.34 0.62
CA ALA A 55 6.56 -6.66 1.35
C ALA A 55 5.25 -7.46 1.30
N ALA A 56 4.90 -8.03 0.15
CA ALA A 56 3.68 -8.83 -0.04
C ALA A 56 3.65 -10.15 0.77
N ALA A 57 4.83 -10.66 1.15
CA ALA A 57 4.95 -11.85 2.00
C ALA A 57 4.63 -11.60 3.49
N ALA A 58 4.47 -10.34 3.90
CA ALA A 58 4.13 -10.01 5.29
C ALA A 58 2.70 -10.43 5.65
N SER A 59 2.45 -10.78 6.92
CA SER A 59 1.13 -11.21 7.39
C SER A 59 0.03 -10.14 7.22
N VAL A 60 0.42 -8.87 7.25
CA VAL A 60 -0.41 -7.69 6.98
C VAL A 60 0.31 -6.84 5.93
N VAL A 61 -0.39 -6.50 4.85
CA VAL A 61 0.16 -5.76 3.71
C VAL A 61 -0.73 -4.55 3.41
N PHE A 62 -0.13 -3.36 3.43
CA PHE A 62 -0.80 -2.13 3.00
C PHE A 62 -0.63 -1.90 1.50
N LEU A 63 -1.74 -1.70 0.82
CA LEU A 63 -1.81 -1.30 -0.59
C LEU A 63 -1.92 0.24 -0.66
N THR A 64 -0.82 0.91 -0.93
CA THR A 64 -0.73 2.39 -0.92
C THR A 64 -0.24 2.98 -2.25
N VAL A 65 -0.31 2.18 -3.31
CA VAL A 65 -0.09 2.63 -4.69
C VAL A 65 -1.31 3.41 -5.21
N THR A 66 -1.17 4.08 -6.35
CA THR A 66 -2.34 4.71 -6.99
C THR A 66 -3.28 3.65 -7.53
N TRP A 67 -4.58 3.98 -7.65
CA TRP A 67 -5.58 3.06 -8.18
C TRP A 67 -5.19 2.44 -9.53
N SER A 68 -4.70 3.27 -10.45
CA SER A 68 -4.24 2.85 -11.77
C SER A 68 -3.06 1.86 -11.76
N GLN A 69 -2.31 1.78 -10.67
CA GLN A 69 -1.16 0.90 -10.53
C GLN A 69 -1.54 -0.47 -9.97
N LEU A 70 -2.70 -0.61 -9.30
CA LEU A 70 -3.10 -1.84 -8.62
C LEU A 70 -3.03 -3.08 -9.53
N PRO A 71 -3.64 -3.10 -10.75
CA PRO A 71 -3.62 -4.31 -11.56
C PRO A 71 -2.21 -4.76 -11.94
N GLY A 72 -1.34 -3.81 -12.30
CA GLY A 72 0.02 -4.10 -12.73
C GLY A 72 0.97 -4.53 -11.59
N VAL A 73 0.67 -4.13 -10.36
CA VAL A 73 1.42 -4.53 -9.17
C VAL A 73 0.93 -5.88 -8.65
N LEU A 74 -0.38 -6.03 -8.47
CA LEU A 74 -0.98 -7.20 -7.82
C LEU A 74 -0.94 -8.47 -8.67
N SER A 75 -1.05 -8.34 -10.00
CA SER A 75 -0.97 -9.48 -10.93
C SER A 75 0.38 -10.22 -10.94
N LYS A 76 1.42 -9.62 -10.34
CA LYS A 76 2.78 -10.21 -10.27
C LYS A 76 3.07 -10.87 -8.94
N LEU A 77 2.16 -10.78 -7.98
CA LEU A 77 2.35 -11.30 -6.63
C LEU A 77 1.89 -12.75 -6.55
N PRO A 78 2.56 -13.58 -5.71
CA PRO A 78 2.09 -14.92 -5.44
C PRO A 78 0.73 -14.92 -4.72
N ALA A 79 0.08 -16.09 -4.68
CA ALA A 79 -1.21 -16.28 -4.02
C ALA A 79 -1.18 -15.77 -2.57
N TRP A 80 -2.26 -15.14 -2.10
CA TRP A 80 -2.29 -14.41 -0.83
C TRP A 80 -2.41 -15.29 0.43
N GLU A 81 -2.82 -16.55 0.28
CA GLU A 81 -2.79 -17.58 1.35
C GLU A 81 -3.38 -17.10 2.71
N GLY A 82 -4.47 -16.34 2.69
CA GLY A 82 -5.15 -15.87 3.90
C GLY A 82 -4.51 -14.65 4.57
N ARG A 83 -3.44 -14.07 4.01
CA ARG A 83 -2.81 -12.82 4.49
C ARG A 83 -3.81 -11.65 4.45
N ILE A 84 -3.61 -10.67 5.33
CA ILE A 84 -4.45 -9.48 5.38
C ILE A 84 -3.93 -8.45 4.37
N ALA A 85 -4.80 -8.01 3.48
CA ALA A 85 -4.55 -6.89 2.58
C ALA A 85 -5.35 -5.67 3.06
N ILE A 86 -4.66 -4.57 3.35
CA ILE A 86 -5.29 -3.30 3.73
C ILE A 86 -5.35 -2.40 2.48
N ASP A 87 -6.54 -2.22 1.94
CA ASP A 87 -6.82 -1.31 0.83
C ASP A 87 -6.93 0.14 1.33
N ALA A 88 -5.84 0.90 1.16
CA ALA A 88 -5.80 2.33 1.41
C ALA A 88 -6.04 3.17 0.15
N THR A 89 -6.48 2.55 -0.95
CA THR A 89 -6.65 3.22 -2.24
C THR A 89 -8.04 3.81 -2.42
N ASN A 90 -8.14 4.72 -3.38
CA ASN A 90 -9.39 5.37 -3.80
C ASN A 90 -9.47 5.36 -5.34
N PRO A 91 -10.65 5.08 -5.94
CA PRO A 91 -10.81 4.90 -7.38
C PRO A 91 -10.93 6.24 -8.11
N TYR A 92 -9.84 7.01 -8.16
CA TYR A 92 -9.82 8.27 -8.89
C TYR A 92 -8.61 8.39 -9.80
N VAL A 93 -8.74 9.29 -10.78
CA VAL A 93 -7.61 9.88 -11.50
C VAL A 93 -7.44 11.33 -11.07
N ALA A 94 -6.20 11.78 -10.97
CA ALA A 94 -5.87 13.18 -10.79
C ALA A 94 -5.36 13.74 -12.12
N ASP A 95 -6.06 14.71 -12.69
CA ASP A 95 -5.77 15.22 -14.04
C ASP A 95 -5.61 16.74 -14.07
N GLY A 96 -4.82 17.31 -13.15
CA GLY A 96 -4.52 18.75 -13.11
C GLY A 96 -5.71 19.68 -12.81
N SER A 97 -6.93 19.21 -13.07
CA SER A 97 -8.20 19.88 -12.82
C SER A 97 -8.83 19.48 -11.47
N GLY A 98 -8.30 18.44 -10.84
CA GLY A 98 -8.79 17.93 -9.57
C GLY A 98 -8.78 16.40 -9.54
N PHE A 99 -9.68 15.83 -8.74
CA PHE A 99 -9.91 14.39 -8.67
C PHE A 99 -11.19 14.03 -9.41
N ARG A 100 -11.09 13.07 -10.32
CA ARG A 100 -12.25 12.49 -10.99
C ARG A 100 -12.40 11.03 -10.55
N LEU A 101 -13.51 10.74 -9.88
CA LEU A 101 -13.88 9.38 -9.51
C LEU A 101 -14.11 8.55 -10.77
N LEU A 102 -13.67 7.30 -10.72
CA LEU A 102 -13.88 6.31 -11.75
C LEU A 102 -15.23 5.62 -11.53
N ASP A 103 -15.96 5.41 -12.61
CA ASP A 103 -17.19 4.63 -12.58
C ASP A 103 -16.86 3.13 -12.47
N LEU A 104 -17.33 2.51 -11.39
CA LEU A 104 -17.15 1.08 -11.12
C LEU A 104 -18.46 0.29 -11.32
N GLY A 105 -19.47 0.92 -11.90
CA GLY A 105 -20.83 0.40 -11.97
C GLY A 105 -21.42 0.23 -10.57
N ARG A 106 -21.96 -0.96 -10.29
CA ARG A 106 -22.61 -1.27 -9.00
C ARG A 106 -21.64 -1.73 -7.90
N ARG A 107 -20.35 -1.83 -8.22
CA ARG A 107 -19.32 -2.34 -7.29
C ARG A 107 -18.71 -1.22 -6.47
N THR A 108 -18.39 -1.52 -5.23
CA THR A 108 -17.51 -0.73 -4.38
C THR A 108 -16.06 -0.86 -4.85
N SER A 109 -15.22 0.11 -4.50
CA SER A 109 -13.80 0.07 -4.85
C SER A 109 -13.10 -1.18 -4.29
N SER A 110 -13.43 -1.58 -3.06
CA SER A 110 -12.76 -2.71 -2.42
C SER A 110 -13.29 -4.07 -2.92
N GLU A 111 -14.50 -4.17 -3.45
CA GLU A 111 -14.91 -5.37 -4.21
C GLU A 111 -14.03 -5.57 -5.44
N VAL A 112 -13.74 -4.48 -6.18
CA VAL A 112 -12.82 -4.53 -7.33
C VAL A 112 -11.39 -4.90 -6.91
N VAL A 113 -10.92 -4.40 -5.76
CA VAL A 113 -9.59 -4.80 -5.22
C VAL A 113 -9.59 -6.26 -4.78
N ALA A 114 -10.66 -6.77 -4.18
CA ALA A 114 -10.75 -8.15 -3.72
C ALA A 114 -10.58 -9.16 -4.87
N GLU A 115 -11.11 -8.85 -6.06
CA GLU A 115 -10.89 -9.64 -7.28
C GLU A 115 -9.40 -9.75 -7.67
N MET A 116 -8.57 -8.75 -7.31
CA MET A 116 -7.13 -8.73 -7.62
C MET A 116 -6.25 -9.42 -6.56
N VAL A 117 -6.80 -9.74 -5.39
CA VAL A 117 -6.06 -10.38 -4.28
C VAL A 117 -6.74 -11.68 -3.82
N PRO A 118 -6.94 -12.66 -4.72
CA PRO A 118 -7.68 -13.87 -4.37
C PRO A 118 -7.01 -14.60 -3.18
N GLY A 119 -7.84 -14.96 -2.21
CA GLY A 119 -7.41 -15.61 -0.97
C GLY A 119 -6.94 -14.66 0.13
N ALA A 120 -6.86 -13.35 -0.10
CA ALA A 120 -6.58 -12.38 0.96
C ALA A 120 -7.81 -12.12 1.85
N LYS A 121 -7.57 -11.74 3.11
CA LYS A 121 -8.57 -11.12 3.97
C LYS A 121 -8.49 -9.60 3.77
N LEU A 122 -9.36 -9.06 2.92
CA LEU A 122 -9.32 -7.64 2.56
C LEU A 122 -9.96 -6.75 3.64
N VAL A 123 -9.30 -5.64 3.98
CA VAL A 123 -9.79 -4.60 4.89
C VAL A 123 -9.67 -3.25 4.17
N LYS A 124 -10.76 -2.47 4.10
CA LYS A 124 -10.68 -1.08 3.64
C LYS A 124 -10.39 -0.16 4.81
N ALA A 125 -9.22 0.47 4.83
CA ALA A 125 -8.83 1.40 5.88
C ALA A 125 -7.75 2.38 5.39
N PHE A 126 -7.56 3.49 6.11
CA PHE A 126 -6.56 4.53 5.81
C PHE A 126 -6.76 5.29 4.49
N ASN A 127 -7.90 5.11 3.81
CA ASN A 127 -8.20 5.79 2.54
C ASN A 127 -8.86 7.17 2.72
N THR A 128 -9.28 7.54 3.93
CA THR A 128 -10.11 8.73 4.20
C THR A 128 -9.33 9.97 4.64
N LEU A 129 -8.15 9.79 5.25
CA LEU A 129 -7.34 10.91 5.73
C LEU A 129 -6.36 11.38 4.64
N PHE A 130 -6.30 12.68 4.44
CA PHE A 130 -5.22 13.27 3.64
C PHE A 130 -3.87 13.05 4.32
N HIS A 131 -2.82 12.90 3.51
CA HIS A 131 -1.46 12.69 4.03
C HIS A 131 -1.02 13.78 5.02
N ALA A 132 -1.45 15.04 4.85
CA ALA A 132 -1.08 16.15 5.73
C ALA A 132 -1.66 16.01 7.14
N ILE A 133 -2.77 15.27 7.30
CA ILE A 133 -3.37 14.95 8.59
C ILE A 133 -2.74 13.68 9.17
N LEU A 134 -2.37 12.73 8.30
CA LEU A 134 -1.80 11.45 8.69
C LEU A 134 -0.30 11.52 9.05
N ALA A 135 0.46 12.51 8.56
CA ALA A 135 1.94 12.52 8.59
C ALA A 135 2.57 12.87 9.94
#